data_AF-A0AAJ6B826-F1
#
_entry.id   AF-A0AAJ6B826-F1
#
_cell.length_a   1.000
_cell.length_b   1.000
_cell.length_c   1.000
_cell.angle_alpha   90.00
_cell.angle_beta   90.00
_cell.angle_gamma   90.00
#
_symmetry.space_group_name_H-M   'P 1'
#
loop_
_entity.id
_entity.type
_entity.pdbx_description
1 polymer ?
#
loop_
_entity_poly.entity_id
_entity_poly.type
_entity_poly.pdbx_seq_one_letter_code
_entity_poly.pdbx_strand_id
1 'polypeptide(L)'
;MNNSKPIFKTWVPEWLIKLSILFLLLASVLLFALSTADGSAAAGYYGMEPADVQFSLLMFYAAVASFSGVEKRFFERIVTKDYLLICILLEILIAYACYHTREIWLVFTFRFLQGLVNCGITSICLNLLFGRLKSEHSREVGYTIFYGMILCVSPVTALFAAPLVENFEYNTLYKAIIFCFLPSAALLFLILNRVRILKKRPLYQLDWASFFLFVLMLLLIAYVLVYGQQMDWLEEPTIVYSILGILLLFITSILRQRSMKRPTVYLDVFKYRNFSIGIVFLVILYLIRGAFGLTTTYFITVLGMDALHANELMIYNILGIIAGSFIAIRFLIKQQLLRILWIAGFALLGVFFLMMCFLFASNADAETFIVPLFLQGLGAGMVMSPIIMFIVSSVPLSMGQSAASVGVFVRFSTFCLSIALINFYQLYFRGVHTDIMGRSLSLLDTELPERLRMYQSALAGRGMLKDEAAKAATGLLSKAVQKQAFLQFCVNYYELVALLCLVTIVLIALQPVISRTIINVQNRRPAPAGF
;
A
#
# COMPACT_ATOMS: atom_id res chain seq x y z
N MET A 1 -38.72 4.25 26.86
CA MET A 1 -37.47 4.97 27.22
C MET A 1 -36.30 4.02 27.05
N ASN A 2 -35.53 4.15 25.96
CA ASN A 2 -34.43 3.23 25.63
C ASN A 2 -33.19 3.60 26.44
N ASN A 3 -32.93 2.85 27.52
CA ASN A 3 -31.79 3.03 28.42
C ASN A 3 -30.49 2.46 27.80
N SER A 4 -30.16 2.85 26.57
CA SER A 4 -28.90 2.45 25.92
C SER A 4 -27.77 3.29 26.48
N LYS A 5 -26.95 2.70 27.37
CA LYS A 5 -25.70 3.33 27.84
C LYS A 5 -24.90 3.86 26.64
N PRO A 6 -24.39 5.10 26.69
CA PRO A 6 -23.59 5.64 25.59
C PRO A 6 -22.31 4.80 25.43
N ILE A 7 -21.85 4.63 24.18
CA ILE A 7 -20.65 3.84 23.84
C ILE A 7 -19.41 4.37 24.58
N PHE A 8 -19.38 5.68 24.78
CA PHE A 8 -18.32 6.40 25.48
C PHE A 8 -18.84 6.95 26.80
N LYS A 9 -17.96 7.09 27.80
CA LYS A 9 -18.33 7.73 29.06
C LYS A 9 -18.73 9.18 28.82
N THR A 10 -19.75 9.64 29.56
CA THR A 10 -20.38 10.96 29.38
C THR A 10 -19.46 12.13 29.69
N TRP A 11 -18.40 11.93 30.49
CA TRP A 11 -17.41 12.95 30.81
C TRP A 11 -16.41 13.22 29.67
N VAL A 12 -16.35 12.36 28.65
CA VAL A 12 -15.30 12.41 27.63
C VAL A 12 -15.72 13.36 26.50
N PRO A 13 -14.94 14.42 26.20
CA PRO A 13 -15.28 15.35 25.14
C PRO A 13 -15.07 14.74 23.74
N GLU A 14 -15.82 15.21 22.73
CA GLU A 14 -15.78 14.61 21.39
C GLU A 14 -14.41 14.68 20.71
N TRP A 15 -13.64 15.75 20.94
CA TRP A 15 -12.30 15.90 20.35
C TRP A 15 -11.35 14.82 20.86
N LEU A 16 -11.41 14.49 22.15
CA LEU A 16 -10.55 13.47 22.76
C LEU A 16 -10.89 12.07 22.22
N ILE A 17 -12.16 11.82 21.92
CA ILE A 17 -12.60 10.56 21.33
C ILE A 17 -12.08 10.43 19.89
N LYS A 18 -12.21 11.48 19.07
CA LYS A 18 -11.69 11.49 17.70
C LYS A 18 -10.17 11.33 17.69
N LEU A 19 -9.47 12.04 18.57
CA LEU A 19 -8.01 11.96 18.72
C LEU A 19 -7.56 10.55 19.16
N SER A 20 -8.27 9.93 20.10
CA SER A 20 -7.97 8.56 20.54
C SER A 20 -8.13 7.54 19.41
N ILE A 21 -9.17 7.67 18.59
CA ILE A 21 -9.40 6.79 17.43
C ILE A 21 -8.32 7.02 16.37
N LEU A 22 -7.96 8.29 16.09
CA LEU A 22 -6.91 8.63 15.13
C LEU A 22 -5.53 8.13 15.58
N PHE A 23 -5.20 8.25 16.87
CA PHE A 23 -3.94 7.77 17.42
C PHE A 23 -3.82 6.24 17.32
N LEU A 24 -4.92 5.51 17.59
CA LEU A 24 -4.96 4.06 17.39
C LEU A 24 -4.86 3.67 15.91
N LEU A 25 -5.53 4.39 15.01
CA LEU A 25 -5.40 4.19 13.56
C LEU A 25 -3.97 4.47 13.09
N LEU A 26 -3.31 5.49 13.63
CA LEU A 26 -1.91 5.76 13.34
C LEU A 26 -1.01 4.59 13.77
N ALA A 27 -1.17 4.08 15.00
CA ALA A 27 -0.43 2.90 15.46
C ALA A 27 -0.67 1.68 14.55
N SER A 28 -1.90 1.49 14.06
CA SER A 28 -2.27 0.44 13.10
C SER A 28 -1.58 0.59 11.73
N VAL A 29 -1.36 1.84 11.29
CA VAL A 29 -0.63 2.16 10.05
C VAL A 29 0.88 1.91 10.23
N LEU A 30 1.43 2.20 11.42
CA LEU A 30 2.84 1.98 11.70
C LEU A 30 3.26 0.50 11.67
N LEU A 31 2.32 -0.45 11.73
CA LEU A 31 2.61 -1.89 11.55
C LEU A 31 3.15 -2.25 10.16
N PHE A 32 2.87 -1.42 9.15
CA PHE A 32 3.47 -1.59 7.83
C PHE A 32 4.98 -1.26 7.86
N ALA A 33 5.43 -0.39 8.77
CA ALA A 33 6.84 -0.01 8.92
C ALA A 33 7.76 -1.21 9.19
N LEU A 34 7.25 -2.25 9.86
CA LEU A 34 7.98 -3.51 10.11
C LEU A 34 8.44 -4.24 8.84
N SER A 35 7.95 -3.84 7.67
CA SER A 35 8.38 -4.39 6.38
C SER A 35 8.69 -3.31 5.34
N THR A 36 8.33 -2.05 5.59
CA THR A 36 8.52 -0.92 4.66
C THR A 36 9.53 0.12 5.13
N ALA A 37 10.11 -0.02 6.33
CA ALA A 37 11.10 0.92 6.88
C ALA A 37 12.36 1.01 6.00
N ASP A 38 13.10 -0.10 5.94
CA ASP A 38 14.23 -0.29 5.06
C ASP A 38 14.34 -1.78 4.78
N GLY A 39 14.09 -2.15 3.52
CA GLY A 39 14.17 -3.55 3.08
C GLY A 39 15.56 -4.13 3.26
N SER A 40 16.61 -3.31 3.14
CA SER A 40 18.01 -3.73 3.29
C SER A 40 18.37 -3.94 4.75
N ALA A 41 17.94 -3.05 5.64
CA ALA A 41 18.17 -3.21 7.08
C ALA A 41 17.42 -4.43 7.65
N ALA A 42 16.16 -4.64 7.20
CA ALA A 42 15.39 -5.82 7.57
C ALA A 42 16.06 -7.10 7.04
N ALA A 43 16.48 -7.10 5.77
CA ALA A 43 17.20 -8.20 5.14
C ALA A 43 18.50 -8.53 5.90
N GLY A 44 19.29 -7.52 6.25
CA GLY A 44 20.54 -7.67 7.01
C GLY A 44 20.32 -8.17 8.44
N TYR A 45 19.28 -7.70 9.13
CA TYR A 45 18.99 -8.14 10.50
C TYR A 45 18.57 -9.62 10.59
N TYR A 46 17.75 -10.08 9.65
CA TYR A 46 17.27 -11.46 9.61
C TYR A 46 18.18 -12.41 8.80
N GLY A 47 19.17 -11.89 8.07
CA GLY A 47 20.00 -12.68 7.17
C GLY A 47 19.23 -13.25 5.98
N MET A 48 18.26 -12.49 5.47
CA MET A 48 17.31 -12.89 4.43
C MET A 48 17.45 -12.05 3.16
N GLU A 49 16.79 -12.45 2.08
CA GLU A 49 16.78 -11.65 0.86
C GLU A 49 15.75 -10.51 0.94
N PRO A 50 15.94 -9.40 0.20
CA PRO A 50 14.95 -8.32 0.13
C PRO A 50 13.57 -8.79 -0.35
N ALA A 51 13.51 -9.84 -1.17
CA ALA A 51 12.25 -10.44 -1.62
C ALA A 51 11.46 -11.07 -0.47
N ASP A 52 12.14 -11.70 0.48
CA ASP A 52 11.49 -12.26 1.66
C ASP A 52 10.87 -11.15 2.55
N VAL A 53 11.50 -9.97 2.60
CA VAL A 53 10.98 -8.81 3.34
C VAL A 53 9.72 -8.28 2.65
N GLN A 54 9.73 -8.24 1.32
CA GLN A 54 8.54 -7.92 0.53
C GLN A 54 7.43 -8.96 0.74
N PHE A 55 7.77 -10.26 0.80
CA PHE A 55 6.80 -11.30 1.07
C PHE A 55 6.18 -11.16 2.47
N SER A 56 6.98 -10.83 3.48
CA SER A 56 6.51 -10.52 4.86
C SER A 56 5.48 -9.39 4.90
N LEU A 57 5.68 -8.32 4.10
CA LEU A 57 4.70 -7.24 3.92
C LEU A 57 3.39 -7.77 3.31
N LEU A 58 3.50 -8.61 2.28
CA LEU A 58 2.33 -9.18 1.61
C LEU A 58 1.59 -10.20 2.47
N MET A 59 2.27 -10.95 3.33
CA MET A 59 1.62 -11.84 4.33
C MET A 59 0.72 -11.04 5.26
N PHE A 60 1.22 -9.92 5.79
CA PHE A 60 0.44 -9.00 6.62
C PHE A 60 -0.76 -8.43 5.85
N TYR A 61 -0.55 -7.98 4.61
CA TYR A 61 -1.62 -7.37 3.84
C TYR A 61 -2.67 -8.40 3.34
N ALA A 62 -2.25 -9.62 3.01
CA ALA A 62 -3.12 -10.73 2.64
C ALA A 62 -4.05 -11.13 3.80
N ALA A 63 -3.51 -11.12 5.02
CA ALA A 63 -4.31 -11.33 6.22
C ALA A 63 -5.36 -10.22 6.41
N VAL A 64 -4.98 -8.94 6.21
CA VAL A 64 -5.95 -7.83 6.25
C VAL A 64 -7.05 -8.00 5.20
N ALA A 65 -6.69 -8.38 3.97
CA ALA A 65 -7.61 -8.55 2.87
C ALA A 65 -8.54 -9.76 3.03
N SER A 66 -8.03 -10.87 3.56
CA SER A 66 -8.82 -12.08 3.79
C SER A 66 -9.76 -11.98 4.97
N PHE A 67 -9.34 -11.31 6.04
CA PHE A 67 -10.16 -11.18 7.24
C PHE A 67 -11.30 -10.17 7.08
N SER A 68 -11.21 -9.21 6.16
CA SER A 68 -12.22 -8.15 5.99
C SER A 68 -13.63 -8.68 5.70
N GLY A 69 -13.75 -9.84 5.03
CA GLY A 69 -15.05 -10.48 4.76
C GLY A 69 -15.68 -11.12 6.00
N VAL A 70 -14.87 -11.53 6.98
CA VAL A 70 -15.27 -12.36 8.12
C VAL A 70 -15.34 -11.56 9.43
N GLU A 71 -14.47 -10.56 9.59
CA GLU A 71 -14.26 -9.73 10.77
C GLU A 71 -15.58 -9.24 11.40
N LYS A 72 -16.52 -8.78 10.56
CA LYS A 72 -17.81 -8.25 11.02
C LYS A 72 -18.57 -9.20 11.94
N ARG A 73 -18.45 -10.52 11.74
CA ARG A 73 -19.13 -11.52 12.58
C ARG A 73 -18.52 -11.61 13.98
N PHE A 74 -17.22 -11.38 14.12
CA PHE A 74 -16.54 -11.30 15.41
C PHE A 74 -16.97 -10.04 16.16
N PHE A 75 -16.99 -8.90 15.46
CA PHE A 75 -17.47 -7.63 15.98
C PHE A 75 -18.95 -7.68 16.41
N GLU A 76 -19.81 -8.40 15.67
CA GLU A 76 -21.23 -8.59 16.04
C GLU A 76 -21.43 -9.44 17.31
N ARG A 77 -20.48 -10.33 17.64
CA ARG A 77 -20.60 -11.24 18.80
C ARG A 77 -20.04 -10.64 20.08
N ILE A 78 -18.86 -10.02 19.99
CA ILE A 78 -18.09 -9.55 21.14
C ILE A 78 -18.50 -8.10 21.45
N VAL A 79 -18.43 -7.71 22.73
CA VAL A 79 -18.69 -6.32 23.14
C VAL A 79 -17.61 -5.42 22.54
N THR A 80 -17.97 -4.26 21.99
CA THR A 80 -17.04 -3.39 21.24
C THR A 80 -15.78 -3.05 22.03
N LYS A 81 -15.92 -2.71 23.32
CA LYS A 81 -14.79 -2.46 24.22
C LYS A 81 -13.86 -3.68 24.35
N ASP A 82 -14.45 -4.84 24.63
CA ASP A 82 -13.69 -6.06 24.89
C ASP A 82 -12.99 -6.54 23.62
N TYR A 83 -13.65 -6.47 22.47
CA TYR A 83 -13.08 -6.84 21.18
C TYR A 83 -11.87 -5.98 20.83
N LEU A 84 -11.99 -4.64 20.95
CA LEU A 84 -10.89 -3.73 20.67
C LEU A 84 -9.68 -3.96 21.58
N LEU A 85 -9.92 -4.16 22.88
CA LEU A 85 -8.85 -4.46 23.85
C LEU A 85 -8.19 -5.80 23.59
N ILE A 86 -8.96 -6.84 23.24
CA ILE A 86 -8.42 -8.16 22.86
C ILE A 86 -7.53 -8.01 21.62
N CYS A 87 -7.97 -7.27 20.59
CA CYS A 87 -7.15 -7.04 19.41
C CYS A 87 -5.85 -6.29 19.75
N ILE A 88 -5.91 -5.21 20.54
CA ILE A 88 -4.70 -4.46 20.90
C ILE A 88 -3.75 -5.32 21.75
N LEU A 89 -4.27 -6.10 22.70
CA LEU A 89 -3.45 -7.01 23.50
C LEU A 89 -2.80 -8.09 22.64
N LEU A 90 -3.54 -8.68 21.70
CA LEU A 90 -2.98 -9.65 20.74
C LEU A 90 -1.90 -9.00 19.88
N GLU A 91 -2.10 -7.76 19.41
CA GLU A 91 -1.11 -7.04 18.62
C GLU A 91 0.20 -6.82 19.41
N ILE A 92 0.09 -6.40 20.68
CA ILE A 92 1.25 -6.23 21.56
C ILE A 92 1.97 -7.57 21.80
N LEU A 93 1.23 -8.64 22.05
CA LEU A 93 1.80 -9.98 22.27
C LEU A 93 2.51 -10.50 21.02
N ILE A 94 1.92 -10.31 19.84
CA ILE A 94 2.53 -10.75 18.57
C ILE A 94 3.77 -9.90 18.27
N ALA A 95 3.72 -8.57 18.45
CA ALA A 95 4.88 -7.70 18.28
C ALA A 95 6.01 -8.06 19.27
N TYR A 96 5.68 -8.44 20.50
CA TYR A 96 6.64 -8.92 21.49
C TYR A 96 7.25 -10.28 21.13
N ALA A 97 6.47 -11.18 20.53
CA ALA A 97 6.97 -12.44 20.00
C ALA A 97 7.93 -12.23 18.81
N CYS A 98 7.59 -11.33 17.89
CA CYS A 98 8.47 -10.91 16.79
C CYS A 98 9.77 -10.26 17.31
N TYR A 99 9.70 -9.51 18.42
CA TYR A 99 10.89 -8.91 19.04
C TYR A 99 11.91 -9.97 19.51
N HIS A 100 11.45 -11.14 19.97
CA HIS A 100 12.34 -12.20 20.45
C HIS A 100 12.76 -13.18 19.36
N THR A 101 12.02 -13.23 18.26
CA THR A 101 12.16 -14.25 17.24
C THR A 101 13.04 -13.74 16.10
N ARG A 102 14.02 -14.55 15.70
CA ARG A 102 14.84 -14.31 14.49
C ARG A 102 14.55 -15.29 13.36
N GLU A 103 13.77 -16.34 13.64
CA GLU A 103 13.37 -17.35 12.67
C GLU A 103 12.33 -16.81 11.69
N ILE A 104 12.68 -16.83 10.41
CA ILE A 104 11.88 -16.25 9.31
C ILE A 104 10.47 -16.85 9.20
N TRP A 105 10.35 -18.18 9.33
CA TRP A 105 9.08 -18.88 9.22
C TRP A 105 8.10 -18.48 10.33
N LEU A 106 8.63 -18.24 11.53
CA LEU A 106 7.87 -17.73 12.65
C LEU A 106 7.49 -16.26 12.43
N VAL A 107 8.39 -15.44 11.89
CA VAL A 107 8.08 -14.05 11.51
C VAL A 107 6.95 -14.00 10.49
N PHE A 108 6.95 -14.82 9.43
CA PHE A 108 5.85 -14.86 8.46
C PHE A 108 4.51 -15.21 9.10
N THR A 109 4.51 -16.20 10.01
CA THR A 109 3.32 -16.61 10.74
C THR A 109 2.79 -15.47 11.62
N PHE A 110 3.68 -14.82 12.38
CA PHE A 110 3.30 -13.68 13.21
C PHE A 110 2.83 -12.49 12.37
N ARG A 111 3.47 -12.18 11.25
CA ARG A 111 3.05 -11.11 10.33
C ARG A 111 1.66 -11.35 9.76
N PHE A 112 1.35 -12.59 9.41
CA PHE A 112 0.00 -12.98 9.02
C PHE A 112 -1.00 -12.75 10.18
N LEU A 113 -0.68 -13.19 11.40
CA LEU A 113 -1.55 -12.96 12.57
C LEU A 113 -1.73 -11.47 12.88
N GLN A 114 -0.68 -10.66 12.79
CA GLN A 114 -0.76 -9.20 12.94
C GLN A 114 -1.73 -8.60 11.93
N GLY A 115 -1.72 -9.06 10.68
CA GLY A 115 -2.65 -8.56 9.67
C GLY A 115 -4.12 -8.85 9.99
N LEU A 116 -4.42 -10.04 10.54
CA LEU A 116 -5.78 -10.38 10.98
C LEU A 116 -6.25 -9.45 12.10
N VAL A 117 -5.38 -9.25 13.11
CA VAL A 117 -5.65 -8.39 14.26
C VAL A 117 -5.79 -6.93 13.84
N ASN A 118 -4.91 -6.45 12.98
CA ASN A 118 -4.92 -5.09 12.44
C ASN A 118 -6.20 -4.78 11.64
N CYS A 119 -6.73 -5.76 10.90
CA CYS A 119 -8.01 -5.64 10.22
C CYS A 119 -9.15 -5.43 11.24
N GLY A 120 -9.15 -6.18 12.34
CA GLY A 120 -10.10 -5.99 13.44
C GLY A 120 -10.03 -4.58 14.04
N ILE A 121 -8.83 -4.12 14.39
CA ILE A 121 -8.60 -2.77 14.95
C ILE A 121 -9.12 -1.70 13.99
N THR A 122 -8.71 -1.77 12.72
CA THR A 122 -9.06 -0.78 11.69
C THR A 122 -10.57 -0.73 11.45
N SER A 123 -11.23 -1.88 11.33
CA SER A 123 -12.67 -1.98 11.08
C SER A 123 -13.51 -1.40 12.22
N ILE A 124 -13.13 -1.66 13.48
CA ILE A 124 -13.83 -1.09 14.65
C ILE A 124 -13.62 0.42 14.70
N CYS A 125 -12.38 0.90 14.53
CA CYS A 125 -12.07 2.32 14.50
C CYS A 125 -12.88 3.05 13.43
N LEU A 126 -12.97 2.46 12.23
CA LEU A 126 -13.79 2.95 11.13
C LEU A 126 -15.28 3.00 11.52
N ASN A 127 -15.81 1.95 12.17
CA ASN A 127 -17.19 1.90 12.61
C ASN A 127 -17.50 2.95 13.69
N LEU A 128 -16.60 3.13 14.66
CA LEU A 128 -16.71 4.14 15.72
C LEU A 128 -16.64 5.56 15.17
N LEU A 129 -15.76 5.80 14.19
CA LEU A 129 -15.62 7.08 13.52
C LEU A 129 -16.88 7.40 12.70
N PHE A 130 -17.32 6.49 11.83
CA PHE A 130 -18.48 6.70 10.96
C PHE A 130 -19.81 6.66 11.70
N GLY A 131 -19.93 5.93 12.80
CA GLY A 131 -21.12 5.95 13.66
C GLY A 131 -21.41 7.32 14.27
N ARG A 132 -20.42 8.21 14.29
CA ARG A 132 -20.55 9.60 14.80
C ARG A 132 -20.85 10.62 13.72
N LEU A 133 -20.62 10.29 12.45
CA LEU A 133 -20.85 11.21 11.33
C LEU A 133 -22.34 11.13 10.94
N LYS A 134 -23.13 12.07 11.46
CA LYS A 134 -24.60 12.09 11.29
C LYS A 134 -25.06 12.70 9.95
N SER A 135 -24.26 13.61 9.38
CA SER A 135 -24.56 14.27 8.09
C SER A 135 -23.90 13.54 6.92
N GLU A 136 -24.53 13.60 5.75
CA GLU A 136 -24.04 12.97 4.50
C GLU A 136 -22.67 13.53 4.11
N HIS A 137 -22.53 14.87 4.09
CA HIS A 137 -21.25 15.53 3.85
C HIS A 137 -20.19 15.16 4.90
N SER A 138 -20.59 14.97 6.16
CA SER A 138 -19.64 14.53 7.20
C SER A 138 -19.11 13.12 6.93
N ARG A 139 -19.92 12.23 6.34
CA ARG A 139 -19.48 10.87 5.98
C ARG A 139 -18.52 10.89 4.79
N GLU A 140 -18.78 11.71 3.78
CA GLU A 140 -17.87 11.92 2.63
C GLU A 140 -16.49 12.43 3.09
N VAL A 141 -16.50 13.40 4.00
CA VAL A 141 -15.28 13.91 4.66
C VAL A 141 -14.57 12.79 5.41
N GLY A 142 -15.31 11.98 6.18
CA GLY A 142 -14.74 10.85 6.91
C GLY A 142 -14.08 9.80 6.02
N TYR A 143 -14.74 9.38 4.93
CA TYR A 143 -14.17 8.44 3.98
C TYR A 143 -12.91 8.99 3.34
N THR A 144 -12.92 10.27 2.96
CA THR A 144 -11.76 10.92 2.34
C THR A 144 -10.57 11.01 3.31
N ILE A 145 -10.80 11.36 4.57
CA ILE A 145 -9.75 11.36 5.60
C ILE A 145 -9.18 9.95 5.80
N PHE A 146 -10.04 8.93 5.88
CA PHE A 146 -9.58 7.55 6.08
C PHE A 146 -8.73 7.04 4.91
N TYR A 147 -9.19 7.23 3.66
CA TYR A 147 -8.43 6.79 2.50
C TYR A 147 -7.21 7.67 2.21
N GLY A 148 -7.24 8.95 2.58
CA GLY A 148 -6.06 9.81 2.62
C GLY A 148 -5.00 9.27 3.58
N MET A 149 -5.39 8.86 4.80
CA MET A 149 -4.46 8.20 5.75
C MET A 149 -3.89 6.89 5.18
N ILE A 150 -4.68 6.09 4.46
CA ILE A 150 -4.19 4.87 3.80
C ILE A 150 -3.15 5.20 2.73
N LEU A 151 -3.31 6.28 1.96
CA LEU A 151 -2.31 6.71 0.99
C LEU A 151 -1.00 7.17 1.66
N CYS A 152 -1.08 7.68 2.88
CA CYS A 152 0.06 8.11 3.67
C CYS A 152 0.79 6.96 4.37
N VAL A 153 0.32 5.71 4.29
CA VAL A 153 0.95 4.56 4.99
C VAL A 153 2.43 4.44 4.66
N SER A 154 2.79 4.45 3.37
CA SER A 154 4.19 4.33 2.94
C SER A 154 5.09 5.47 3.44
N PRO A 155 4.80 6.75 3.19
CA PRO A 155 5.69 7.84 3.64
C PRO A 155 5.69 8.02 5.17
N VAL A 156 4.56 7.81 5.86
CA VAL A 156 4.50 7.93 7.34
C VAL A 156 5.29 6.83 8.02
N THR A 157 5.20 5.59 7.51
CA THR A 157 5.95 4.46 8.07
C THR A 157 7.44 4.62 7.85
N ALA A 158 7.86 5.10 6.68
CA ALA A 158 9.26 5.36 6.37
C ALA A 158 9.83 6.49 7.26
N LEU A 159 9.11 7.61 7.40
CA LEU A 159 9.50 8.71 8.30
C LEU A 159 9.62 8.29 9.77
N PHE A 160 8.69 7.45 10.23
CA PHE A 160 8.73 6.95 11.62
C PHE A 160 9.92 6.01 11.85
N ALA A 161 10.21 5.15 10.88
CA ALA A 161 11.19 4.10 11.05
C ALA A 161 12.63 4.52 10.74
N ALA A 162 12.84 5.46 9.81
CA ALA A 162 14.18 5.92 9.41
C ALA A 162 15.08 6.30 10.60
N PRO A 163 14.70 7.20 11.52
CA PRO A 163 15.57 7.57 12.64
C PRO A 163 15.79 6.42 13.63
N LEU A 164 14.85 5.47 13.71
CA LEU A 164 14.97 4.31 14.59
C LEU A 164 15.96 3.27 14.03
N VAL A 165 15.94 3.04 12.72
CA VAL A 165 16.82 2.06 12.06
C VAL A 165 18.25 2.60 11.92
N GLU A 166 18.41 3.90 11.73
CA GLU A 166 19.74 4.52 11.59
C GLU A 166 20.48 4.60 12.93
N ASN A 167 19.77 4.97 14.02
CA ASN A 167 20.39 5.17 15.34
C ASN A 167 20.36 3.94 16.25
N PHE A 168 19.48 2.97 15.97
CA PHE A 168 19.28 1.79 16.83
C PHE A 168 19.19 0.49 16.02
N GLU A 169 19.29 -0.65 16.70
CA GLU A 169 19.05 -1.94 16.06
C GLU A 169 17.62 -2.03 15.50
N TYR A 170 17.47 -2.72 14.37
CA TYR A 170 16.19 -2.96 13.70
C TYR A 170 15.08 -3.45 14.64
N ASN A 171 15.44 -4.28 15.62
CA ASN A 171 14.52 -4.85 16.60
C ASN A 171 13.79 -3.78 17.45
N THR A 172 14.36 -2.58 17.56
CA THR A 172 13.77 -1.43 18.26
C THR A 172 12.44 -1.00 17.63
N LEU A 173 12.22 -1.27 16.34
CA LEU A 173 10.94 -0.99 15.67
C LEU A 173 9.76 -1.74 16.33
N TYR A 174 9.96 -2.99 16.75
CA TYR A 174 8.92 -3.75 17.45
C TYR A 174 8.58 -3.12 18.81
N LYS A 175 9.59 -2.64 19.55
CA LYS A 175 9.39 -1.90 20.81
C LYS A 175 8.63 -0.61 20.59
N ALA A 176 9.01 0.16 19.56
CA ALA A 176 8.38 1.43 19.23
C ALA A 176 6.89 1.24 18.91
N ILE A 177 6.55 0.20 18.15
CA ILE A 177 5.15 -0.14 17.84
C ILE A 177 4.38 -0.53 19.09
N ILE A 178 4.94 -1.39 19.96
CA ILE A 178 4.33 -1.73 21.25
C ILE A 178 4.04 -0.46 22.07
N PHE A 179 4.99 0.47 22.11
CA PHE A 179 4.85 1.75 22.79
C PHE A 179 3.76 2.65 22.17
N CYS A 180 3.52 2.59 20.86
CA CYS A 180 2.39 3.30 20.22
C CYS A 180 1.02 2.71 20.60
N PHE A 181 0.93 1.39 20.78
CA PHE A 181 -0.33 0.72 21.14
C PHE A 181 -0.70 0.86 22.63
N LEU A 182 0.28 0.97 23.53
CA LEU A 182 0.07 1.07 24.99
C LEU A 182 -0.78 2.28 25.43
N PRO A 183 -0.47 3.53 25.04
CA PRO A 183 -1.29 4.70 25.39
C PRO A 183 -2.69 4.60 24.79
N SER A 184 -2.80 4.07 23.57
CA SER A 184 -4.08 3.82 22.91
C SER A 184 -4.95 2.85 23.73
N ALA A 185 -4.37 1.74 24.19
CA ALA A 185 -5.04 0.75 25.01
C ALA A 185 -5.54 1.36 26.33
N ALA A 186 -4.68 2.12 27.02
CA ALA A 186 -5.01 2.78 28.29
C ALA A 186 -6.13 3.81 28.12
N LEU A 187 -6.02 4.71 27.14
CA LEU A 187 -7.03 5.71 26.84
C LEU A 187 -8.39 5.07 26.51
N LEU A 188 -8.40 4.07 25.62
CA LEU A 188 -9.64 3.40 25.20
C LEU A 188 -10.26 2.59 26.34
N PHE A 189 -9.45 1.97 27.21
CA PHE A 189 -9.95 1.31 28.42
C PHE A 189 -10.68 2.29 29.36
N LEU A 190 -10.17 3.52 29.50
CA LEU A 190 -10.77 4.55 30.36
C LEU A 190 -12.03 5.15 29.74
N ILE A 191 -12.04 5.35 28.43
CA ILE A 191 -13.02 6.16 27.70
C ILE A 191 -14.23 5.34 27.21
N LEU A 192 -14.06 4.05 26.89
CA LEU A 192 -15.13 3.18 26.39
C LEU A 192 -15.97 2.55 27.52
N ASN A 193 -17.29 2.55 27.31
CA ASN A 193 -18.24 1.74 28.06
C ASN A 193 -18.40 0.36 27.42
N ARG A 194 -18.78 -0.64 28.22
CA ARG A 194 -19.14 -1.98 27.72
C ARG A 194 -20.53 -1.93 27.08
N VAL A 195 -20.59 -1.57 25.81
CA VAL A 195 -21.82 -1.50 25.00
C VAL A 195 -21.64 -2.29 23.71
N ARG A 196 -22.71 -2.96 23.25
CA ARG A 196 -22.74 -3.60 21.93
C ARG A 196 -23.36 -2.65 20.93
N ILE A 197 -22.66 -2.43 19.83
CA ILE A 197 -23.13 -1.59 18.71
C ILE A 197 -24.07 -2.40 17.80
N LEU A 198 -23.80 -3.70 17.63
CA LEU A 198 -24.55 -4.57 16.73
C LEU A 198 -25.30 -5.67 17.49
N LYS A 199 -26.38 -6.17 16.87
CA LYS A 199 -27.17 -7.29 17.39
C LYS A 199 -26.30 -8.55 17.39
N LYS A 200 -26.27 -9.25 18.52
CA LYS A 200 -25.53 -10.51 18.69
C LYS A 200 -25.93 -11.51 17.60
N ARG A 201 -24.94 -11.97 16.84
CA ARG A 201 -25.08 -13.10 15.90
C ARG A 201 -24.16 -14.25 16.31
N PRO A 202 -24.60 -15.52 16.16
CA PRO A 202 -23.77 -16.68 16.47
C PRO A 202 -22.62 -16.84 15.45
N LEU A 203 -21.46 -17.34 15.91
CA LEU A 203 -20.31 -17.66 15.02
C LEU A 203 -20.43 -19.03 14.33
N TYR A 204 -21.34 -19.92 14.75
CA TYR A 204 -21.44 -21.27 14.17
C TYR A 204 -21.83 -21.27 12.68
N GLN A 205 -22.40 -20.17 12.17
CA GLN A 205 -22.75 -20.01 10.76
C GLN A 205 -21.66 -19.31 9.93
N LEU A 206 -20.43 -19.25 10.43
CA LEU A 206 -19.32 -18.59 9.75
C LEU A 206 -18.68 -19.58 8.77
N ASP A 207 -18.53 -19.15 7.51
CA ASP A 207 -17.95 -19.99 6.46
C ASP A 207 -16.42 -19.98 6.52
N TRP A 208 -15.88 -20.78 7.43
CA TRP A 208 -14.43 -20.97 7.60
C TRP A 208 -13.75 -21.50 6.35
N ALA A 209 -14.44 -22.37 5.59
CA ALA A 209 -13.85 -22.94 4.39
C ALA A 209 -13.64 -21.89 3.31
N SER A 210 -14.59 -20.99 3.05
CA SER A 210 -14.32 -19.87 2.13
C SER A 210 -13.26 -18.91 2.64
N PHE A 211 -13.14 -18.72 3.95
CA PHE A 211 -12.05 -17.93 4.52
C PHE A 211 -10.69 -18.58 4.21
N PHE A 212 -10.50 -19.87 4.52
CA PHE A 212 -9.24 -20.55 4.26
C PHE A 212 -8.91 -20.66 2.77
N LEU A 213 -9.90 -20.93 1.91
CA LEU A 213 -9.70 -20.91 0.45
C LEU A 213 -9.17 -19.56 -0.03
N PHE A 214 -9.75 -18.48 0.50
CA PHE A 214 -9.36 -17.13 0.12
C PHE A 214 -7.99 -16.72 0.67
N VAL A 215 -7.67 -17.10 1.92
CA VAL A 215 -6.33 -16.94 2.51
C VAL A 215 -5.30 -17.63 1.63
N LEU A 216 -5.46 -18.93 1.37
CA LEU A 216 -4.50 -19.71 0.58
C LEU A 216 -4.32 -19.13 -0.82
N MET A 217 -5.41 -18.70 -1.46
CA MET A 217 -5.36 -18.07 -2.77
C MET A 217 -4.55 -16.78 -2.75
N LEU A 218 -4.77 -15.90 -1.76
CA LEU A 218 -4.03 -14.64 -1.63
C LEU A 218 -2.55 -14.85 -1.33
N LEU A 219 -2.23 -15.84 -0.50
CA LEU A 219 -0.84 -16.19 -0.17
C LEU A 219 -0.10 -16.74 -1.39
N LEU A 220 -0.74 -17.62 -2.18
CA LEU A 220 -0.14 -18.11 -3.42
C LEU A 220 0.02 -17.00 -4.47
N ILE A 221 -0.94 -16.08 -4.59
CA ILE A 221 -0.81 -14.90 -5.46
C ILE A 221 0.40 -14.06 -5.04
N ALA A 222 0.54 -13.78 -3.74
CA ALA A 222 1.71 -13.06 -3.23
C ALA A 222 3.02 -13.81 -3.50
N TYR A 223 3.03 -15.13 -3.28
CA TYR A 223 4.21 -15.97 -3.49
C TYR A 223 4.68 -15.93 -4.94
N VAL A 224 3.79 -16.21 -5.89
CA VAL A 224 4.10 -16.20 -7.33
C VAL A 224 4.57 -14.82 -7.79
N LEU A 225 3.95 -13.74 -7.31
CA LEU A 225 4.28 -12.38 -7.75
C LEU A 225 5.58 -11.83 -7.13
N VAL A 226 5.99 -12.32 -5.96
CA VAL A 226 7.27 -11.93 -5.33
C VAL A 226 8.41 -12.80 -5.83
N TYR A 227 8.28 -14.13 -5.69
CA TYR A 227 9.35 -15.08 -5.99
C TYR A 227 9.39 -15.48 -7.46
N GLY A 228 8.33 -15.23 -8.24
CA GLY A 228 8.29 -15.60 -9.65
C GLY A 228 9.48 -15.08 -10.44
N GLN A 229 9.89 -13.83 -10.21
CA GLN A 229 11.07 -13.28 -10.89
C GLN A 229 12.40 -13.89 -10.43
N GLN A 230 12.51 -14.29 -9.17
CA GLN A 230 13.73 -14.90 -8.62
C GLN A 230 13.89 -16.36 -9.05
N MET A 231 12.77 -17.02 -9.30
CA MET A 231 12.66 -18.44 -9.67
C MET A 231 12.40 -18.62 -11.17
N ASP A 232 12.76 -17.66 -12.02
CA ASP A 232 12.61 -17.73 -13.47
C ASP A 232 11.19 -18.10 -13.98
N TRP A 233 10.17 -17.63 -13.24
CA TRP A 233 8.75 -17.70 -13.56
C TRP A 233 8.24 -19.11 -13.89
N LEU A 234 7.98 -19.41 -15.16
CA LEU A 234 7.34 -20.65 -15.60
C LEU A 234 8.35 -21.79 -15.78
N GLU A 235 9.64 -21.50 -15.68
CA GLU A 235 10.70 -22.51 -15.75
C GLU A 235 10.76 -23.33 -14.45
N GLU A 236 10.47 -22.71 -13.31
CA GLU A 236 10.45 -23.39 -12.02
C GLU A 236 9.09 -24.11 -11.78
N PRO A 237 9.09 -25.44 -11.61
CA PRO A 237 7.86 -26.22 -11.40
C PRO A 237 7.07 -25.76 -10.17
N THR A 238 7.76 -25.28 -9.12
CA THR A 238 7.14 -24.78 -7.89
C THR A 238 6.19 -23.60 -8.17
N ILE A 239 6.58 -22.69 -9.08
CA ILE A 239 5.75 -21.55 -9.49
C ILE A 239 4.57 -22.03 -10.35
N VAL A 240 4.81 -22.97 -11.27
CA VAL A 240 3.75 -23.55 -12.11
C VAL A 240 2.67 -24.23 -11.26
N TYR A 241 3.06 -25.07 -10.28
CA TYR A 241 2.12 -25.69 -9.34
C TYR A 241 1.37 -24.65 -8.51
N SER A 242 2.03 -23.57 -8.11
CA SER A 242 1.39 -22.46 -7.38
C SER A 242 0.34 -21.76 -8.25
N ILE A 243 0.62 -21.51 -9.53
CA ILE A 243 -0.35 -20.92 -10.49
C ILE A 243 -1.55 -21.84 -10.70
N LEU A 244 -1.33 -23.14 -10.89
CA LEU A 244 -2.41 -24.13 -11.00
C LEU A 244 -3.23 -24.18 -9.71
N GLY A 245 -2.58 -24.09 -8.55
CA GLY A 245 -3.23 -23.97 -7.24
C GLY A 245 -4.11 -22.74 -7.12
N ILE A 246 -3.64 -21.57 -7.57
CA ILE A 246 -4.44 -20.33 -7.62
C ILE A 246 -5.68 -20.51 -8.48
N LEU A 247 -5.54 -21.08 -9.68
CA LEU A 247 -6.68 -21.34 -10.58
C LEU A 247 -7.71 -22.27 -9.93
N LEU A 248 -7.25 -23.37 -9.32
CA LEU A 248 -8.12 -24.31 -8.61
C LEU A 248 -8.84 -23.64 -7.43
N LEU A 249 -8.12 -22.88 -6.60
CA LEU A 249 -8.68 -22.16 -5.46
C LEU A 249 -9.66 -21.07 -5.89
N PHE A 250 -9.40 -20.40 -7.00
CA PHE A 250 -10.29 -19.38 -7.56
C PHE A 250 -11.60 -20.00 -8.06
N ILE A 251 -11.51 -21.08 -8.85
CA ILE A 251 -12.69 -21.80 -9.36
C ILE A 251 -13.52 -22.37 -8.20
N THR A 252 -12.88 -23.05 -7.25
CA THR A 252 -13.56 -23.62 -6.07
C THR A 252 -14.20 -22.53 -5.21
N SER A 253 -13.54 -21.38 -5.04
CA SER A 253 -14.11 -20.22 -4.32
C SER A 253 -15.37 -19.68 -5.03
N ILE A 254 -15.34 -19.51 -6.35
CA ILE A 254 -16.50 -19.02 -7.11
C ILE A 254 -17.66 -20.01 -7.03
N LEU A 255 -17.41 -21.30 -7.26
CA LEU A 255 -18.44 -22.34 -7.21
C LEU A 255 -19.09 -22.38 -5.83
N ARG A 256 -18.28 -22.34 -4.77
CA ARG A 256 -18.77 -22.32 -3.39
C ARG A 256 -19.62 -21.09 -3.08
N GLN A 257 -19.16 -19.88 -3.45
CA GLN A 257 -19.95 -18.66 -3.23
C GLN A 257 -21.29 -18.70 -3.98
N ARG A 258 -21.35 -19.31 -5.18
CA ARG A 258 -22.61 -19.46 -5.93
C ARG A 258 -23.56 -20.49 -5.32
N SER A 259 -23.05 -21.58 -4.76
CA SER A 259 -23.87 -22.64 -4.15
C SER A 259 -24.45 -22.25 -2.78
N MET A 260 -23.88 -21.25 -2.10
CA MET A 260 -24.33 -20.85 -0.77
C MET A 260 -25.60 -20.00 -0.80
N LYS A 261 -26.55 -20.34 0.09
CA LYS A 261 -27.77 -19.53 0.32
C LYS A 261 -27.49 -18.12 0.84
N ARG A 262 -26.38 -17.94 1.56
CA ARG A 262 -25.94 -16.67 2.16
C ARG A 262 -24.44 -16.50 1.93
N PRO A 263 -24.02 -16.12 0.71
CA PRO A 263 -22.60 -15.99 0.40
C PRO A 263 -21.97 -14.88 1.24
N THR A 264 -20.68 -15.06 1.55
CA THR A 264 -19.87 -14.02 2.21
C THR A 264 -19.64 -12.86 1.25
N VAL A 265 -19.47 -13.16 -0.04
CA VAL A 265 -19.29 -12.17 -1.11
C VAL A 265 -20.30 -12.43 -2.22
N TYR A 266 -21.26 -11.53 -2.38
CA TYR A 266 -22.19 -11.57 -3.51
C TYR A 266 -21.45 -11.20 -4.80
N LEU A 267 -21.24 -12.18 -5.69
CA LEU A 267 -20.59 -11.96 -6.99
C LEU A 267 -21.44 -11.13 -7.97
N ASP A 268 -22.73 -10.95 -7.66
CA ASP A 268 -23.65 -10.09 -8.42
C ASP A 268 -23.21 -8.62 -8.44
N VAL A 269 -22.28 -8.19 -7.58
CA VAL A 269 -21.67 -6.85 -7.64
C VAL A 269 -21.07 -6.54 -9.01
N PHE A 270 -20.51 -7.54 -9.71
CA PHE A 270 -19.92 -7.38 -11.04
C PHE A 270 -20.96 -7.21 -12.15
N LYS A 271 -22.24 -7.49 -11.89
CA LYS A 271 -23.33 -7.19 -12.85
C LYS A 271 -23.57 -5.69 -12.98
N TYR A 272 -23.20 -4.90 -11.96
CA TYR A 272 -23.31 -3.45 -12.01
C TYR A 272 -22.14 -2.87 -12.81
N ARG A 273 -22.45 -2.33 -14.00
CA ARG A 273 -21.44 -1.75 -14.91
C ARG A 273 -20.55 -0.71 -14.23
N ASN A 274 -21.14 0.17 -13.42
CA ASN A 274 -20.40 1.23 -12.73
C ASN A 274 -19.42 0.67 -11.69
N PHE A 275 -19.79 -0.42 -11.01
CA PHE A 275 -18.90 -1.10 -10.08
C PHE A 275 -17.67 -1.64 -10.81
N SER A 276 -17.87 -2.36 -11.93
CA SER A 276 -16.76 -2.90 -12.73
C SER A 276 -15.84 -1.80 -13.28
N ILE A 277 -16.41 -0.68 -13.75
CA ILE A 277 -15.63 0.50 -14.19
C ILE A 277 -14.80 1.06 -13.03
N GLY A 278 -15.40 1.23 -11.84
CA GLY A 278 -14.69 1.72 -10.66
C GLY A 278 -13.55 0.80 -10.23
N ILE A 279 -13.75 -0.52 -10.31
CA ILE A 279 -12.70 -1.51 -10.05
C ILE A 279 -11.54 -1.40 -11.04
N VAL A 280 -11.80 -1.19 -12.34
CA VAL A 280 -10.74 -0.97 -13.33
C VAL A 280 -9.90 0.27 -12.99
N PHE A 281 -10.54 1.39 -12.64
CA PHE A 281 -9.80 2.59 -12.23
C PHE A 281 -9.04 2.41 -10.91
N LEU A 282 -9.56 1.59 -9.99
CA LEU A 282 -8.85 1.22 -8.77
C LEU A 282 -7.58 0.41 -9.10
N VAL A 283 -7.65 -0.54 -10.03
CA VAL A 283 -6.48 -1.30 -10.51
C VAL A 283 -5.44 -0.35 -11.10
N ILE A 284 -5.85 0.51 -12.03
CA ILE A 284 -4.96 1.48 -12.68
C ILE A 284 -4.29 2.39 -11.64
N LEU A 285 -5.06 2.94 -10.70
CA LEU A 285 -4.53 3.79 -9.64
C LEU A 285 -3.47 3.07 -8.81
N TYR A 286 -3.70 1.81 -8.44
CA TYR A 286 -2.75 1.04 -7.64
C TYR A 286 -1.48 0.64 -8.39
N LEU A 287 -1.56 0.39 -9.70
CA LEU A 287 -0.37 0.20 -10.55
C LEU A 287 0.48 1.48 -10.61
N ILE A 288 -0.16 2.62 -10.88
CA ILE A 288 0.49 3.93 -10.91
C ILE A 288 1.09 4.25 -9.54
N ARG A 289 0.36 3.95 -8.45
CA ARG A 289 0.81 4.24 -7.08
C ARG A 289 1.99 3.37 -6.67
N GLY A 290 2.06 2.11 -7.12
CA GLY A 290 3.19 1.23 -6.83
C GLY A 290 4.48 1.71 -7.51
N ALA A 291 4.38 2.27 -8.72
CA ALA A 291 5.53 2.88 -9.41
C ALA A 291 6.21 4.00 -8.61
N PHE A 292 5.47 4.70 -7.73
CA PHE A 292 6.04 5.74 -6.86
C PHE A 292 7.19 5.24 -5.99
N GLY A 293 7.16 3.98 -5.55
CA GLY A 293 8.20 3.39 -4.69
C GLY A 293 9.60 3.42 -5.32
N LEU A 294 9.69 3.45 -6.65
CA LEU A 294 10.97 3.61 -7.36
C LEU A 294 11.65 4.95 -7.08
N THR A 295 10.89 5.99 -6.75
CA THR A 295 11.43 7.31 -6.40
C THR A 295 12.33 7.21 -5.16
N THR A 296 11.86 6.53 -4.12
CA THR A 296 12.63 6.33 -2.88
C THR A 296 13.87 5.48 -3.15
N THR A 297 13.73 4.41 -3.96
CA THR A 297 14.88 3.59 -4.36
C THR A 297 15.92 4.42 -5.12
N TYR A 298 15.50 5.32 -6.02
CA TYR A 298 16.39 6.22 -6.74
C TYR A 298 17.14 7.19 -5.81
N PHE A 299 16.47 7.80 -4.82
CA PHE A 299 17.12 8.70 -3.85
C PHE A 299 18.25 8.00 -3.08
N ILE A 300 17.99 6.78 -2.62
CA ILE A 300 18.98 6.02 -1.83
C ILE A 300 20.09 5.47 -2.74
N THR A 301 19.75 4.81 -3.84
CA THR A 301 20.73 4.04 -4.64
C THR A 301 21.50 4.87 -5.66
N VAL A 302 20.90 5.94 -6.20
CA VAL A 302 21.52 6.73 -7.28
C VAL A 302 22.04 8.06 -6.76
N LEU A 303 21.21 8.84 -6.06
CA LEU A 303 21.68 10.09 -5.46
C LEU A 303 22.60 9.83 -4.27
N GLY A 304 22.54 8.63 -3.67
CA GLY A 304 23.33 8.31 -2.48
C GLY A 304 22.87 9.13 -1.27
N MET A 305 21.61 9.55 -1.26
CA MET A 305 21.03 10.24 -0.11
C MET A 305 20.96 9.27 1.05
N ASP A 306 21.26 9.79 2.23
CA ASP A 306 21.01 9.07 3.45
C ASP A 306 19.50 8.79 3.63
N ALA A 307 19.17 7.67 4.28
CA ALA A 307 17.80 7.19 4.41
C ALA A 307 16.91 8.19 5.17
N LEU A 308 17.46 8.92 6.15
CA LEU A 308 16.73 9.96 6.86
C LEU A 308 16.31 11.08 5.91
N HIS A 309 17.27 11.65 5.18
CA HIS A 309 17.05 12.75 4.24
C HIS A 309 16.09 12.37 3.11
N ALA A 310 16.22 11.16 2.55
CA ALA A 310 15.33 10.66 1.51
C ALA A 310 13.88 10.55 2.01
N ASN A 311 13.68 10.17 3.28
CA ASN A 311 12.38 10.05 3.89
C ASN A 311 11.80 11.39 4.34
N GLU A 312 12.62 12.35 4.77
CA GLU A 312 12.19 13.74 5.05
C GLU A 312 11.52 14.40 3.84
N LEU A 313 12.06 14.16 2.62
CA LEU A 313 11.42 14.64 1.39
C LEU A 313 10.00 14.07 1.18
N MET A 314 9.69 12.90 1.75
CA MET A 314 8.35 12.31 1.66
C MET A 314 7.29 13.09 2.46
N ILE A 315 7.68 14.03 3.32
CA ILE A 315 6.75 14.96 3.98
C ILE A 315 5.98 15.78 2.93
N TYR A 316 6.65 16.22 1.85
CA TYR A 316 6.00 16.97 0.78
C TYR A 316 4.96 16.14 0.03
N ASN A 317 5.18 14.82 -0.08
CA ASN A 317 4.18 13.89 -0.58
C ASN A 317 2.95 13.82 0.33
N ILE A 318 3.15 13.72 1.66
CA ILE A 318 2.08 13.73 2.65
C ILE A 318 1.27 15.03 2.56
N LEU A 319 1.95 16.19 2.48
CA LEU A 319 1.30 17.49 2.32
C LEU A 319 0.47 17.55 1.03
N GLY A 320 1.00 17.00 -0.07
CA GLY A 320 0.27 16.82 -1.32
C GLY A 320 -1.00 15.98 -1.14
N ILE A 321 -0.91 14.82 -0.49
CA ILE A 321 -2.07 13.93 -0.22
C ILE A 321 -3.14 14.65 0.59
N ILE A 322 -2.74 15.40 1.62
CA ILE A 322 -3.66 16.19 2.46
C ILE A 322 -4.35 17.27 1.63
N ALA A 323 -3.59 18.05 0.85
CA ALA A 323 -4.14 19.08 -0.03
C ALA A 323 -5.10 18.49 -1.08
N GLY A 324 -4.71 17.37 -1.71
CA GLY A 324 -5.50 16.70 -2.74
C GLY A 324 -6.79 16.11 -2.17
N SER A 325 -6.72 15.53 -0.98
CA SER A 325 -7.89 15.05 -0.24
C SER A 325 -8.84 16.18 0.14
N PHE A 326 -8.32 17.36 0.51
CA PHE A 326 -9.14 18.53 0.79
C PHE A 326 -9.86 19.07 -0.46
N ILE A 327 -9.16 19.11 -1.60
CA ILE A 327 -9.78 19.45 -2.90
C ILE A 327 -10.88 18.44 -3.24
N ALA A 328 -10.61 17.14 -3.07
CA ALA A 328 -11.59 16.11 -3.32
C ALA A 328 -12.85 16.31 -2.48
N ILE A 329 -12.69 16.52 -1.17
CA ILE A 329 -13.80 16.82 -0.25
C ILE A 329 -14.63 18.00 -0.78
N ARG A 330 -13.99 19.10 -1.18
CA ARG A 330 -14.71 20.30 -1.61
C ARG A 330 -15.53 20.06 -2.87
N PHE A 331 -14.98 19.33 -3.84
CA PHE A 331 -15.67 18.98 -5.08
C PHE A 331 -16.80 17.98 -4.86
N LEU A 332 -16.60 17.01 -3.97
CA LEU A 332 -17.61 16.02 -3.57
C LEU A 332 -18.81 16.69 -2.89
N ILE A 333 -18.57 17.59 -1.93
CA ILE A 333 -19.64 18.35 -1.25
C ILE A 333 -20.41 19.24 -2.24
N LYS A 334 -19.71 19.85 -3.21
CA LYS A 334 -20.34 20.68 -4.25
C LYS A 334 -21.05 19.88 -5.34
N GLN A 335 -21.04 18.55 -5.27
CA GLN A 335 -21.58 17.64 -6.29
C GLN A 335 -21.08 17.97 -7.72
N GLN A 336 -19.84 18.46 -7.84
CA GLN A 336 -19.24 18.71 -9.14
C GLN A 336 -18.94 17.40 -9.86
N LEU A 337 -18.85 17.47 -11.20
CA LEU A 337 -18.64 16.30 -12.06
C LEU A 337 -17.37 15.53 -11.65
N LEU A 338 -17.56 14.31 -11.11
CA LEU A 338 -16.47 13.38 -10.72
C LEU A 338 -15.43 13.19 -11.82
N ARG A 339 -15.89 13.26 -13.07
CA ARG A 339 -15.05 13.20 -14.27
C ARG A 339 -13.92 14.24 -14.28
N ILE A 340 -14.22 15.49 -13.95
CA ILE A 340 -13.23 16.57 -13.96
C ILE A 340 -12.15 16.31 -12.92
N LEU A 341 -12.59 15.86 -11.74
CA LEU A 341 -11.71 15.56 -10.62
C LEU A 341 -10.76 14.40 -10.95
N TRP A 342 -11.26 13.31 -11.55
CA TRP A 342 -10.41 12.19 -11.96
C TRP A 342 -9.43 12.59 -13.06
N ILE A 343 -9.89 13.33 -14.09
CA ILE A 343 -9.00 13.82 -15.15
C ILE A 343 -7.89 14.69 -14.57
N ALA A 344 -8.24 15.65 -13.71
CA ALA A 344 -7.26 16.53 -13.06
C ALA A 344 -6.27 15.73 -12.20
N GLY A 345 -6.76 14.78 -11.41
CA GLY A 345 -5.91 13.96 -10.54
C GLY A 345 -4.96 13.03 -11.30
N PHE A 346 -5.43 12.33 -12.35
CA PHE A 346 -4.57 11.53 -13.22
C PHE A 346 -3.61 12.39 -14.06
N ALA A 347 -4.01 13.61 -14.44
CA ALA A 347 -3.11 14.55 -15.11
C ALA A 347 -1.97 14.98 -14.18
N LEU A 348 -2.25 15.31 -12.92
CA LEU A 348 -1.22 15.64 -11.93
C LEU A 348 -0.25 14.46 -11.70
N LEU A 349 -0.78 13.24 -11.62
CA LEU A 349 0.05 12.03 -11.55
C LEU A 349 0.92 11.88 -12.81
N GLY A 350 0.36 12.06 -14.01
CA GLY A 350 1.10 12.02 -15.27
C GLY A 350 2.22 13.07 -15.35
N VAL A 351 1.93 14.31 -14.94
CA VAL A 351 2.92 15.39 -14.86
C VAL A 351 4.05 15.02 -13.90
N PHE A 352 3.75 14.43 -12.75
CA PHE A 352 4.78 13.92 -11.84
C PHE A 352 5.73 12.93 -12.53
N PHE A 353 5.21 11.89 -13.19
CA PHE A 353 6.06 10.90 -13.86
C PHE A 353 6.89 11.52 -14.98
N LEU A 354 6.31 12.41 -15.78
CA LEU A 354 7.03 13.12 -16.84
C LEU A 354 8.14 14.02 -16.27
N MET A 355 7.86 14.80 -15.23
CA MET A 355 8.88 15.63 -14.57
C MET A 355 10.03 14.76 -14.03
N MET A 356 9.71 13.64 -13.38
CA MET A 356 10.72 12.72 -12.86
C MET A 356 11.59 12.10 -13.96
N CYS A 357 11.06 11.83 -15.16
CA CYS A 357 11.89 11.38 -16.30
C CYS A 357 13.00 12.38 -16.65
N PHE A 358 12.71 13.69 -16.63
CA PHE A 358 13.72 14.72 -16.87
C PHE A 358 14.68 14.88 -15.69
N LEU A 359 14.19 14.77 -14.46
CA LEU A 359 15.01 14.90 -13.25
C LEU A 359 15.97 13.72 -13.07
N PHE A 360 15.62 12.51 -13.52
CA PHE A 360 16.53 11.37 -13.46
C PHE A 360 17.79 11.57 -14.31
N ALA A 361 17.71 12.37 -15.36
CA ALA A 361 18.82 12.67 -16.25
C ALA A 361 19.73 13.82 -15.76
N SER A 362 19.28 14.61 -14.78
CA SER A 362 20.04 15.75 -14.25
C SER A 362 20.65 15.44 -12.88
N ASN A 363 21.81 16.02 -12.59
CA ASN A 363 22.35 16.08 -11.23
C ASN A 363 21.58 17.15 -10.46
N ALA A 364 20.32 16.86 -10.13
CA ALA A 364 19.42 17.79 -9.46
C ALA A 364 19.63 17.78 -7.94
N ASP A 365 19.59 18.96 -7.32
CA ASP A 365 19.58 19.09 -5.87
C ASP A 365 18.28 18.53 -5.27
N ALA A 366 18.36 18.11 -4.00
CA ALA A 366 17.24 17.53 -3.26
C ALA A 366 15.97 18.40 -3.28
N GLU A 367 16.12 19.73 -3.27
CA GLU A 367 15.00 20.69 -3.31
C GLU A 367 14.19 20.63 -4.62
N THR A 368 14.81 20.22 -5.73
CA THR A 368 14.15 20.10 -7.04
C THR A 368 13.05 19.04 -7.02
N PHE A 369 13.15 18.04 -6.14
CA PHE A 369 12.18 16.95 -6.01
C PHE A 369 10.94 17.32 -5.18
N ILE A 370 10.95 18.45 -4.47
CA ILE A 370 9.84 18.91 -3.62
C ILE A 370 8.54 19.05 -4.44
N VAL A 371 8.62 19.74 -5.58
CA VAL A 371 7.45 19.99 -6.44
C VAL A 371 6.90 18.69 -7.04
N PRO A 372 7.70 17.81 -7.67
CA PRO A 372 7.23 16.50 -8.11
C PRO A 372 6.55 15.69 -6.98
N LEU A 373 7.18 15.57 -5.81
CA LEU A 373 6.63 14.78 -4.71
C LEU A 373 5.29 15.32 -4.20
N PHE A 374 5.15 16.65 -4.14
CA PHE A 374 3.89 17.31 -3.81
C PHE A 374 2.80 17.02 -4.86
N LEU A 375 3.13 17.13 -6.15
CA LEU A 375 2.19 16.85 -7.25
C LEU A 375 1.72 15.39 -7.25
N GLN A 376 2.62 14.44 -6.97
CA GLN A 376 2.28 13.03 -6.84
C GLN A 376 1.24 12.80 -5.75
N GLY A 377 1.50 13.38 -4.57
CA GLY A 377 0.60 13.27 -3.42
C GLY A 377 -0.75 13.93 -3.71
N LEU A 378 -0.72 15.12 -4.32
CA LEU A 378 -1.90 15.88 -4.71
C LEU A 378 -2.80 15.08 -5.66
N GLY A 379 -2.23 14.51 -6.73
CA GLY A 379 -2.95 13.67 -7.67
C GLY A 379 -3.54 12.41 -7.01
N ALA A 380 -2.75 11.70 -6.20
CA ALA A 380 -3.20 10.49 -5.53
C ALA A 380 -4.35 10.76 -4.54
N GLY A 381 -4.23 11.81 -3.72
CA GLY A 381 -5.25 12.23 -2.75
C GLY A 381 -6.54 12.70 -3.42
N MET A 382 -6.43 13.36 -4.57
CA MET A 382 -7.60 13.74 -5.37
C MET A 382 -8.36 12.51 -5.87
N VAL A 383 -7.68 11.53 -6.46
CA VAL A 383 -8.37 10.43 -7.18
C VAL A 383 -8.93 9.34 -6.26
N MET A 384 -8.17 8.94 -5.23
CA MET A 384 -8.45 7.72 -4.46
C MET A 384 -9.83 7.72 -3.78
N SER A 385 -10.14 8.80 -3.06
CA SER A 385 -11.37 8.91 -2.28
C SER A 385 -12.63 8.86 -3.16
N PRO A 386 -12.75 9.66 -4.25
CA PRO A 386 -13.89 9.58 -5.15
C PRO A 386 -13.98 8.26 -5.94
N ILE A 387 -12.88 7.58 -6.29
CA ILE A 387 -12.96 6.23 -6.88
C ILE A 387 -13.67 5.26 -5.93
N ILE A 388 -13.28 5.24 -4.66
CA ILE A 388 -13.87 4.30 -3.72
C ILE A 388 -15.33 4.64 -3.44
N MET A 389 -15.66 5.92 -3.31
CA MET A 389 -17.05 6.32 -3.16
C MET A 389 -17.89 5.93 -4.37
N PHE A 390 -17.36 6.08 -5.60
CA PHE A 390 -18.01 5.61 -6.82
C PHE A 390 -18.24 4.09 -6.81
N ILE A 391 -17.26 3.29 -6.37
CA ILE A 391 -17.42 1.82 -6.25
C ILE A 391 -18.53 1.47 -5.25
N VAL A 392 -18.51 2.10 -4.06
CA VAL A 392 -19.47 1.79 -2.99
C VAL A 392 -20.89 2.27 -3.35
N SER A 393 -21.03 3.41 -4.03
CA SER A 393 -22.33 3.93 -4.48
C SER A 393 -22.89 3.20 -5.71
N SER A 394 -22.08 2.40 -6.40
CA SER A 394 -22.49 1.67 -7.61
C SER A 394 -23.30 0.40 -7.32
N VAL A 395 -23.37 -0.04 -6.06
CA VAL A 395 -24.06 -1.26 -5.67
C VAL A 395 -25.15 -1.00 -4.63
N PRO A 396 -26.20 -1.84 -4.56
CA PRO A 396 -27.21 -1.73 -3.50
C PRO A 396 -26.60 -1.92 -2.10
N LEU A 397 -27.23 -1.29 -1.11
CA LEU A 397 -26.78 -1.32 0.29
C LEU A 397 -26.67 -2.73 0.88
N SER A 398 -27.48 -3.68 0.41
CA SER A 398 -27.40 -5.08 0.83
C SER A 398 -26.08 -5.73 0.42
N MET A 399 -25.45 -5.27 -0.65
CA MET A 399 -24.20 -5.79 -1.23
C MET A 399 -22.98 -4.91 -0.94
N GLY A 400 -23.14 -3.81 -0.20
CA GLY A 400 -22.03 -2.87 0.08
C GLY A 400 -20.83 -3.51 0.78
N GLN A 401 -21.05 -4.49 1.66
CA GLN A 401 -19.96 -5.25 2.31
C GLN A 401 -19.19 -6.11 1.29
N SER A 402 -19.88 -6.69 0.32
CA SER A 402 -19.26 -7.49 -0.75
C SER A 402 -18.45 -6.59 -1.67
N ALA A 403 -18.97 -5.41 -2.04
CA ALA A 403 -18.22 -4.41 -2.81
C ALA A 403 -16.94 -3.95 -2.10
N ALA A 404 -17.02 -3.68 -0.79
CA ALA A 404 -15.85 -3.31 0.01
C ALA A 404 -14.81 -4.45 0.06
N SER A 405 -15.25 -5.69 0.28
CA SER A 405 -14.36 -6.87 0.34
C SER A 405 -13.67 -7.13 -1.00
N VAL A 406 -14.41 -7.03 -2.11
CA VAL A 406 -13.84 -7.12 -3.48
C VAL A 406 -12.87 -5.96 -3.74
N GLY A 407 -13.20 -4.75 -3.29
CA GLY A 407 -12.29 -3.60 -3.41
C GLY A 407 -10.95 -3.84 -2.69
N VAL A 408 -10.98 -4.38 -1.48
CA VAL A 408 -9.74 -4.71 -0.74
C VAL A 408 -8.97 -5.86 -1.40
N PHE A 409 -9.67 -6.88 -1.91
CA PHE A 409 -9.07 -7.97 -2.69
C PHE A 409 -8.33 -7.46 -3.91
N VAL A 410 -9.00 -6.67 -4.76
CA VAL A 410 -8.41 -6.10 -5.97
C VAL A 410 -7.21 -5.24 -5.61
N ARG A 411 -7.35 -4.40 -4.59
CA ARG A 411 -6.29 -3.53 -4.10
C ARG A 411 -5.04 -4.31 -3.67
N PHE A 412 -5.22 -5.43 -2.98
CA PHE A 412 -4.13 -6.32 -2.60
C PHE A 412 -3.48 -6.95 -3.84
N SER A 413 -4.27 -7.61 -4.69
CA SER A 413 -3.76 -8.31 -5.88
C SER A 413 -3.04 -7.37 -6.84
N THR A 414 -3.56 -6.15 -7.03
CA THR A 414 -2.90 -5.14 -7.86
C THR A 414 -1.64 -4.59 -7.22
N PHE A 415 -1.60 -4.44 -5.89
CA PHE A 415 -0.38 -4.05 -5.20
C PHE A 415 0.73 -5.10 -5.41
N CYS A 416 0.41 -6.39 -5.27
CA CYS A 416 1.34 -7.48 -5.59
C CYS A 416 1.78 -7.44 -7.06
N LEU A 417 0.83 -7.24 -7.99
CA LEU A 417 1.11 -7.16 -9.41
C LEU A 417 2.04 -6.00 -9.75
N SER A 418 1.86 -4.85 -9.09
CA SER A 418 2.73 -3.69 -9.29
C SER A 418 4.17 -3.97 -8.86
N ILE A 419 4.38 -4.65 -7.73
CA ILE A 419 5.72 -5.04 -7.28
C ILE A 419 6.35 -6.01 -8.29
N ALA A 420 5.60 -7.02 -8.74
CA ALA A 420 6.07 -7.99 -9.72
C ALA A 420 6.48 -7.34 -11.05
N LEU A 421 5.67 -6.38 -11.56
CA LEU A 421 6.00 -5.63 -12.77
C LEU A 421 7.27 -4.80 -12.59
N ILE A 422 7.42 -4.12 -11.45
CA ILE A 422 8.65 -3.36 -11.16
C ILE A 422 9.86 -4.29 -11.16
N ASN A 423 9.80 -5.43 -10.46
CA ASN A 423 10.90 -6.39 -10.39
C ASN A 423 11.25 -6.97 -11.77
N PHE A 424 10.24 -7.34 -12.56
CA PHE A 424 10.41 -7.86 -13.92
C PHE A 424 11.08 -6.82 -14.84
N TYR A 425 10.51 -5.61 -14.91
CA TYR A 425 11.07 -4.55 -15.76
C TYR A 425 12.45 -4.09 -15.29
N GLN A 426 12.70 -4.09 -13.97
CA GLN A 426 14.00 -3.76 -13.41
C GLN A 426 15.07 -4.73 -13.92
N LEU A 427 14.82 -6.04 -13.88
CA LEU A 427 15.77 -7.03 -14.38
C LEU A 427 15.93 -6.93 -15.90
N TYR A 428 14.81 -6.88 -16.63
CA TYR A 428 14.79 -6.82 -18.09
C TYR A 428 15.57 -5.61 -18.63
N PHE A 429 15.22 -4.40 -18.19
CA PHE A 429 15.89 -3.19 -18.68
C PHE A 429 17.33 -3.09 -18.18
N ARG A 430 17.64 -3.55 -16.95
CA ARG A 430 19.04 -3.60 -16.49
C ARG A 430 19.88 -4.51 -17.39
N GLY A 431 19.36 -5.68 -17.77
CA GLY A 431 20.05 -6.59 -18.70
C GLY A 431 20.30 -5.94 -20.06
N VAL A 432 19.25 -5.42 -20.69
CA VAL A 432 19.33 -4.74 -22.00
C VAL A 432 20.32 -3.58 -21.97
N HIS A 433 20.25 -2.70 -20.97
CA HIS A 433 21.13 -1.53 -20.89
C HIS A 433 22.57 -1.91 -20.55
N THR A 434 22.79 -2.94 -19.74
CA THR A 434 24.14 -3.46 -19.44
C THR A 434 24.76 -4.08 -20.70
N ASP A 435 23.99 -4.79 -21.52
CA ASP A 435 24.46 -5.37 -22.78
C ASP A 435 24.77 -4.29 -23.82
N ILE A 436 23.90 -3.27 -23.96
CA ILE A 436 24.13 -2.14 -24.86
C ILE A 436 25.40 -1.39 -24.46
N MET A 437 25.55 -1.08 -23.15
CA MET A 437 26.75 -0.42 -22.64
C MET A 437 27.99 -1.30 -22.76
N GLY A 438 27.87 -2.61 -22.54
CA GLY A 438 28.96 -3.56 -22.74
C GLY A 438 29.44 -3.61 -24.19
N ARG A 439 28.53 -3.51 -25.15
CA ARG A 439 28.85 -3.43 -26.58
C ARG A 439 29.50 -2.10 -26.96
N SER A 440 29.09 -1.00 -26.35
CA SER A 440 29.74 0.31 -26.55
C SER A 440 31.12 0.37 -25.91
N LEU A 441 31.36 -0.38 -24.82
CA LEU A 441 32.66 -0.51 -24.15
C LEU A 441 33.56 -1.53 -24.87
N SER A 442 33.81 -1.33 -26.18
CA SER A 442 34.78 -2.15 -26.92
C SER A 442 36.22 -1.72 -26.60
N LEU A 443 37.18 -2.65 -26.64
CA LEU A 443 38.62 -2.34 -26.49
C LEU A 443 39.17 -1.40 -27.58
N LEU A 444 38.38 -1.16 -28.64
CA LEU A 444 38.66 -0.24 -29.73
C LEU A 444 38.21 1.21 -29.45
N ASP A 445 37.47 1.44 -28.36
CA ASP A 445 37.01 2.78 -27.99
C ASP A 445 38.11 3.57 -27.29
N THR A 446 38.48 4.72 -27.84
CA THR A 446 39.60 5.56 -27.36
C THR A 446 39.37 6.09 -25.93
N GLU A 447 38.11 6.23 -25.49
CA GLU A 447 37.78 6.79 -24.16
C GLU A 447 37.88 5.77 -23.00
N LEU A 448 37.73 4.47 -23.27
CA LEU A 448 37.68 3.46 -22.20
C LEU A 448 39.03 3.32 -21.46
N PRO A 449 40.19 3.22 -22.14
CA PRO A 449 41.49 3.22 -21.49
C PRO A 449 41.76 4.50 -20.69
N GLU A 450 41.27 5.65 -21.15
CA GLU A 450 41.43 6.93 -20.45
C GLU A 450 40.62 6.98 -19.16
N ARG A 451 39.35 6.56 -19.17
CA ARG A 451 38.51 6.49 -17.96
C ARG A 451 39.08 5.51 -16.93
N LEU A 452 39.58 4.36 -17.38
CA LEU A 452 40.24 3.39 -16.49
C LEU A 452 41.51 3.97 -15.87
N ARG A 453 42.35 4.68 -16.65
CA ARG A 453 43.52 5.39 -16.12
C ARG A 453 43.14 6.48 -15.13
N MET A 454 42.03 7.19 -15.35
CA MET A 454 41.51 8.18 -14.39
C MET A 454 41.14 7.53 -13.06
N TYR A 455 40.41 6.41 -13.07
CA TYR A 455 40.10 5.67 -11.84
C TYR A 455 41.36 5.10 -11.17
N GLN A 456 42.28 4.54 -11.95
CA GLN A 456 43.54 3.99 -11.43
C GLN A 456 44.40 5.08 -10.78
N SER A 457 44.54 6.24 -11.41
CA SER A 457 45.32 7.36 -10.86
C SER A 457 44.67 7.94 -9.60
N ALA A 458 43.34 8.05 -9.55
CA ALA A 458 42.62 8.47 -8.35
C ALA A 458 42.81 7.49 -7.17
N LEU A 459 42.81 6.18 -7.45
CA LEU A 459 43.03 5.13 -6.43
C LEU A 459 44.50 5.05 -5.99
N ALA A 460 45.43 5.19 -6.93
CA ALA A 460 46.87 5.26 -6.62
C ALA A 460 47.21 6.51 -5.79
N GLY A 461 46.54 7.64 -6.05
CA GLY A 461 46.63 8.85 -5.23
C GLY A 461 46.11 8.69 -3.80
N ARG A 462 45.30 7.66 -3.53
CA ARG A 462 44.85 7.25 -2.19
C ARG A 462 45.73 6.15 -1.56
N GLY A 463 46.86 5.81 -2.17
CA GLY A 463 47.86 4.88 -1.62
C GLY A 463 47.67 3.41 -1.99
N MET A 464 46.77 3.07 -2.92
CA MET A 464 46.62 1.69 -3.39
C MET A 464 47.78 1.27 -4.33
N LEU A 465 48.22 0.02 -4.21
CA LEU A 465 49.22 -0.58 -5.12
C LEU A 465 48.66 -0.63 -6.56
N LYS A 466 49.54 -0.48 -7.56
CA LYS A 466 49.14 -0.37 -8.97
C LYS A 466 48.24 -1.53 -9.46
N ASP A 467 48.56 -2.76 -9.06
CA ASP A 467 47.79 -3.95 -9.47
C ASP A 467 46.42 -4.03 -8.79
N GLU A 468 46.32 -3.58 -7.53
CA GLU A 468 45.04 -3.49 -6.81
C GLU A 468 44.19 -2.33 -7.33
N ALA A 469 44.81 -1.19 -7.64
CA ALA A 469 44.14 -0.04 -8.25
C ALA A 469 43.57 -0.38 -9.62
N ALA A 470 44.26 -1.21 -10.42
CA ALA A 470 43.76 -1.68 -11.70
C ALA A 470 42.50 -2.55 -11.58
N LYS A 471 42.46 -3.48 -10.62
CA LYS A 471 41.28 -4.30 -10.33
C LYS A 471 40.13 -3.48 -9.72
N ALA A 472 40.44 -2.54 -8.83
CA ALA A 472 39.43 -1.67 -8.24
C ALA A 472 38.82 -0.69 -9.27
N ALA A 473 39.62 -0.21 -10.24
CA ALA A 473 39.14 0.65 -11.33
C ALA A 473 38.11 -0.05 -12.24
N THR A 474 38.30 -1.33 -12.56
CA THR A 474 37.30 -2.10 -13.33
C THR A 474 36.02 -2.33 -12.52
N GLY A 475 36.15 -2.56 -11.20
CA GLY A 475 35.02 -2.62 -10.28
C GLY A 475 34.22 -1.30 -10.21
N LEU A 476 34.90 -0.14 -10.17
CA LEU A 476 34.26 1.17 -10.21
C LEU A 476 33.55 1.43 -11.55
N LEU A 477 34.15 1.02 -12.67
CA LEU A 477 33.51 1.08 -13.97
C LEU A 477 32.23 0.22 -14.01
N SER A 478 32.29 -1.01 -13.51
CA SER A 478 31.11 -1.90 -13.42
C SER A 478 29.99 -1.27 -12.58
N LYS A 479 30.32 -0.69 -11.42
CA LYS A 479 29.35 0.06 -10.60
C LYS A 479 28.75 1.25 -11.33
N ALA A 480 29.55 2.00 -12.09
CA ALA A 480 29.06 3.14 -12.88
C ALA A 480 28.10 2.69 -13.98
N VAL A 481 28.42 1.60 -14.69
CA VAL A 481 27.53 0.98 -15.70
C VAL A 481 26.22 0.52 -15.07
N GLN A 482 26.27 -0.16 -13.93
CA GLN A 482 25.06 -0.60 -13.21
C GLN A 482 24.19 0.57 -12.75
N LYS A 483 24.80 1.66 -12.26
CA LYS A 483 24.10 2.88 -11.88
C LYS A 483 23.39 3.52 -13.09
N GLN A 484 24.07 3.59 -14.23
CA GLN A 484 23.50 4.15 -15.46
C GLN A 484 22.39 3.25 -16.04
N ALA A 485 22.56 1.93 -16.02
CA ALA A 485 21.54 0.98 -16.46
C ALA A 485 20.27 1.08 -15.58
N PHE A 486 20.43 1.26 -14.27
CA PHE A 486 19.30 1.47 -13.37
C PHE A 486 18.60 2.82 -13.62
N LEU A 487 19.35 3.89 -13.86
CA LEU A 487 18.80 5.19 -14.26
C LEU A 487 17.91 5.10 -15.50
N GLN A 488 18.40 4.44 -16.54
CA GLN A 488 17.66 4.24 -17.78
C GLN A 488 16.42 3.36 -17.59
N PHE A 489 16.49 2.35 -16.72
CA PHE A 489 15.31 1.61 -16.30
C PHE A 489 14.26 2.52 -15.64
N CYS A 490 14.66 3.38 -14.70
CA CYS A 490 13.75 4.29 -14.03
C CYS A 490 13.03 5.23 -15.01
N VAL A 491 13.76 5.79 -15.98
CA VAL A 491 13.19 6.64 -17.04
C VAL A 491 12.17 5.84 -17.89
N ASN A 492 12.58 4.71 -18.47
CA ASN A 492 11.71 3.90 -19.33
C ASN A 492 10.43 3.44 -18.61
N TYR A 493 10.55 3.04 -17.34
CA TYR A 493 9.40 2.60 -16.56
C TYR A 493 8.47 3.77 -16.22
N TYR A 494 9.01 4.96 -15.91
CA TYR A 494 8.19 6.14 -15.63
C TYR A 494 7.49 6.67 -16.86
N GLU A 495 8.12 6.58 -18.04
CA GLU A 495 7.46 6.89 -19.32
C GLU A 495 6.27 5.96 -19.58
N LEU A 496 6.43 4.66 -19.33
CA LEU A 496 5.34 3.68 -19.44
C LEU A 496 4.18 4.00 -18.50
N VAL A 497 4.47 4.41 -17.25
CA VAL A 497 3.46 4.81 -16.28
C VAL A 497 2.82 6.15 -16.65
N ALA A 498 3.58 7.10 -17.19
CA ALA A 498 3.04 8.36 -17.72
C ALA A 498 2.08 8.12 -18.89
N LEU A 499 2.42 7.20 -19.81
CA LEU A 499 1.52 6.76 -20.88
C LEU A 499 0.26 6.12 -20.32
N LEU A 500 0.38 5.28 -19.28
CA LEU A 500 -0.78 4.69 -18.60
C LEU A 500 -1.69 5.79 -18.01
N CYS A 501 -1.13 6.84 -17.41
CA CYS A 501 -1.91 8.01 -16.96
C CYS A 501 -2.66 8.69 -18.13
N LEU A 502 -2.00 8.92 -19.27
CA LEU A 502 -2.63 9.52 -20.46
C LEU A 502 -3.76 8.66 -21.01
N VAL A 503 -3.53 7.35 -21.18
CA VAL A 503 -4.57 6.40 -21.62
C VAL A 503 -5.75 6.42 -20.66
N THR A 504 -5.49 6.49 -19.35
CA THR A 504 -6.53 6.57 -18.32
C THR A 504 -7.37 7.84 -18.44
N ILE A 505 -6.74 8.99 -18.69
CA ILE A 505 -7.44 10.27 -18.93
C ILE A 505 -8.37 10.16 -20.14
N VAL A 506 -7.88 9.58 -21.25
CA VAL A 506 -8.70 9.35 -22.46
C VAL A 506 -9.86 8.40 -22.15
N LEU A 507 -9.62 7.30 -21.42
CA LEU A 507 -10.67 6.37 -21.01
C LEU A 507 -11.74 7.05 -20.15
N ILE A 508 -11.35 7.91 -19.21
CA ILE A 508 -12.29 8.70 -18.40
C ILE A 508 -13.08 9.67 -19.27
N ALA A 509 -12.42 10.30 -20.24
CA ALA A 509 -13.06 11.25 -21.15
C ALA A 509 -14.11 10.57 -22.06
N LEU A 510 -13.86 9.34 -22.48
CA LEU A 510 -14.75 8.56 -23.34
C LEU A 510 -15.91 7.89 -22.61
N GLN A 511 -15.92 7.83 -21.27
CA GLN A 511 -16.97 7.17 -20.49
C GLN A 511 -18.07 8.16 -20.06
N PRO A 512 -19.23 8.22 -20.74
CA PRO A 512 -20.31 9.18 -20.45
C PRO A 512 -21.00 8.92 -19.11
N VAL A 513 -20.85 7.71 -18.56
CA VAL A 513 -21.38 7.30 -17.26
C VAL A 513 -20.80 8.16 -16.13
N ILE A 514 -19.50 8.49 -16.20
CA ILE A 514 -18.81 9.26 -15.17
C ILE A 514 -19.32 10.72 -15.16
N SER A 515 -19.73 11.26 -16.31
CA SER A 515 -20.30 12.60 -16.42
C SER A 515 -21.75 12.73 -15.93
N ARG A 516 -22.49 11.63 -15.81
CA ARG A 516 -23.90 11.66 -15.34
C ARG A 516 -24.07 11.19 -13.89
N THR A 517 -23.01 10.67 -13.28
CA THR A 517 -23.07 10.16 -11.91
C THR A 517 -22.97 11.32 -10.92
N ILE A 518 -24.11 11.93 -10.62
CA ILE A 518 -24.28 12.70 -9.37
C ILE A 518 -24.46 11.65 -8.28
N ILE A 519 -23.57 11.65 -7.28
CA ILE A 519 -23.72 10.78 -6.10
C ILE A 519 -24.93 11.33 -5.31
N ASN A 520 -26.14 10.90 -5.67
CA ASN A 520 -27.35 11.30 -4.97
C ASN A 520 -27.54 10.36 -3.78
N VAL A 521 -27.52 10.89 -2.56
CA VAL A 521 -27.52 10.10 -1.31
C VAL A 521 -28.76 10.38 -0.48
N GLN A 522 -29.85 10.88 -1.08
CA GLN A 522 -31.07 11.38 -0.43
C GLN A 522 -31.75 10.46 0.62
N ASN A 523 -31.29 9.23 0.82
CA ASN A 523 -31.74 8.31 1.87
C ASN A 523 -30.61 7.86 2.83
N ARG A 524 -29.91 8.80 3.49
CA ARG A 524 -29.06 8.56 4.68
C ARG A 524 -27.94 7.50 4.52
N ARG A 525 -27.60 7.04 3.33
CA ARG A 525 -26.59 6.00 3.00
C ARG A 525 -26.35 6.06 1.49
N PRO A 526 -25.11 5.87 0.99
CA PRO A 526 -24.72 6.08 -0.42
C PRO A 526 -25.79 5.44 -1.32
N ALA A 527 -26.63 6.26 -1.94
CA ALA A 527 -27.77 5.74 -2.65
C ALA A 527 -27.30 5.32 -4.06
N PRO A 528 -27.75 4.15 -4.53
CA PRO A 528 -27.52 3.74 -5.90
C PRO A 528 -28.15 4.77 -6.85
N ALA A 529 -27.59 4.89 -8.05
CA ALA A 529 -28.23 5.60 -9.16
C ALA A 529 -29.67 5.06 -9.31
N GLY A 530 -30.63 5.82 -8.79
CA GLY A 530 -32.04 5.61 -9.03
C GLY A 530 -32.36 6.26 -10.36
N PHE A 531 -32.42 5.42 -11.39
CA PHE A 531 -32.87 5.64 -12.77
C PHE A 531 -32.32 6.86 -13.52
#